data_AF-A0A8I2FX25-F1
#
_entry.id   AF-A0A8I2FX25-F1
#
_cell.length_a   1.000
_cell.length_b   1.000
_cell.length_c   1.000
_cell.angle_alpha   90.00
_cell.angle_beta   90.00
_cell.angle_gamma   90.00
#
_symmetry.space_group_name_H-M   'P 1'
#
loop_
_entity.id
_entity.type
_entity.pdbx_description
1 polymer ?
#
loop_
_entity_poly.entity_id
_entity_poly.type
_entity_poly.pdbx_seq_one_letter_code
_entity_poly.pdbx_strand_id
1 'polypeptide(L)'
;FKWLSDIQAFPPGGAPLIESSESEIKEKLTNLAKIIKDIIKQPSESIPGAEKTVLLTGLPQREIDLIGRADELQMLEKRLKETKRLLLLNGLGGIGKTEVCKRFFMDHYNEFSFAGWIDYVSSVKESIVAGIK
;
A
#
# COMPACT_ATOMS: atom_id res chain seq x y z
N PHE A 1 -14.49 -19.71 -11.53
CA PHE A 1 -15.50 -19.25 -10.55
C PHE A 1 -15.94 -17.83 -10.89
N LYS A 2 -17.25 -17.68 -11.09
CA LYS A 2 -17.97 -16.52 -11.66
C LYS A 2 -18.37 -15.55 -10.53
N TRP A 3 -17.40 -14.86 -9.96
CA TRP A 3 -17.59 -13.90 -8.85
C TRP A 3 -17.44 -12.44 -9.29
N LEU A 4 -16.71 -12.18 -10.39
CA LEU A 4 -16.25 -10.83 -10.75
C LEU A 4 -17.34 -9.89 -11.28
N SER A 5 -18.58 -10.36 -11.48
CA SER A 5 -19.62 -9.60 -12.17
C SER A 5 -20.46 -8.69 -11.27
N ASP A 6 -20.59 -8.99 -9.97
CA ASP A 6 -21.72 -8.47 -9.17
C ASP A 6 -21.32 -7.59 -7.96
N ILE A 7 -20.07 -7.10 -7.90
CA ILE A 7 -19.59 -6.36 -6.72
C ILE A 7 -19.74 -4.84 -6.92
N GLN A 8 -20.94 -4.34 -6.60
CA GLN A 8 -21.10 -2.97 -6.08
C GLN A 8 -21.01 -3.04 -4.55
N ALA A 9 -20.14 -2.23 -3.95
CA ALA A 9 -19.96 -2.15 -2.50
C ALA A 9 -20.67 -0.91 -1.93
N PHE A 10 -21.65 -1.11 -1.06
CA PHE A 10 -22.25 -0.08 -0.22
C PHE A 10 -21.64 -0.14 1.20
N PRO A 11 -21.15 0.98 1.75
CA PRO A 11 -20.72 1.06 3.14
C PRO A 11 -21.92 1.34 4.10
N PRO A 12 -21.84 0.90 5.37
CA PRO A 12 -22.92 1.10 6.32
C PRO A 12 -22.96 2.57 6.76
N GLY A 13 -24.08 3.25 6.45
CA GLY A 13 -24.33 4.65 6.79
C GLY A 13 -23.87 5.69 5.76
N GLY A 14 -23.27 5.27 4.63
CA GLY A 14 -22.83 6.17 3.56
C GLY A 14 -23.67 5.97 2.30
N ALA A 15 -24.21 7.08 1.78
CA ALA A 15 -24.81 7.11 0.45
C ALA A 15 -23.87 6.49 -0.61
N PRO A 16 -24.40 5.91 -1.70
CA PRO A 16 -23.61 5.26 -2.74
C PRO A 16 -22.50 6.18 -3.25
N LEU A 17 -21.37 5.59 -3.70
CA LEU A 17 -20.29 6.26 -4.44
C LEU A 17 -20.74 6.94 -5.76
N ILE A 18 -22.05 7.03 -6.00
CA ILE A 18 -22.71 7.75 -7.08
C ILE A 18 -22.95 9.23 -6.68
N GLU A 19 -22.79 9.60 -5.40
CA GLU A 19 -22.98 10.98 -4.92
C GLU A 19 -21.72 11.85 -4.92
N SER A 20 -20.57 11.33 -5.34
CA SER A 20 -19.45 12.18 -5.79
C SER A 20 -19.45 12.14 -7.31
N SER A 21 -19.46 13.31 -7.96
CA SER A 21 -19.56 13.36 -9.43
C SER A 21 -18.47 12.47 -10.03
N GLU A 22 -18.78 11.71 -11.10
CA GLU A 22 -17.80 10.83 -11.75
C GLU A 22 -16.46 11.55 -12.04
N SER A 23 -16.52 12.87 -12.20
CA SER A 23 -15.41 13.78 -12.34
C SER A 23 -14.40 13.69 -11.19
N GLU A 24 -14.84 13.65 -9.92
CA GLU A 24 -13.95 13.60 -8.74
C GLU A 24 -13.22 12.26 -8.62
N ILE A 25 -13.91 11.16 -8.92
CA ILE A 25 -13.28 9.82 -8.90
C ILE A 25 -12.26 9.72 -10.04
N LYS A 26 -12.62 10.19 -11.24
CA LYS A 26 -11.71 10.24 -12.39
C LYS A 26 -10.49 11.12 -12.10
N GLU A 27 -10.69 12.25 -11.43
CA GLU A 27 -9.61 13.16 -11.04
C GLU A 27 -8.64 12.51 -10.05
N LYS A 28 -9.15 11.86 -8.99
CA LYS A 28 -8.32 11.14 -8.01
C LYS A 28 -7.52 10.01 -8.66
N LEU A 29 -8.13 9.24 -9.56
CA LEU A 29 -7.45 8.20 -10.32
C LEU A 29 -6.37 8.75 -11.26
N THR A 30 -6.65 9.89 -11.90
CA THR A 30 -5.70 10.55 -12.81
C THR A 30 -4.50 11.11 -12.05
N ASN A 31 -4.75 11.74 -10.90
CA ASN A 31 -3.70 12.26 -10.01
C ASN A 31 -2.83 11.13 -9.45
N LEU A 32 -3.44 10.02 -9.02
CA LEU A 32 -2.71 8.82 -8.64
C LEU A 32 -1.82 8.35 -9.79
N ALA A 33 -2.39 8.11 -10.98
CA ALA A 33 -1.65 7.63 -12.15
C ALA A 33 -0.46 8.55 -12.53
N LYS A 34 -0.60 9.85 -12.35
CA LYS A 34 0.48 10.84 -12.57
C LYS A 34 1.62 10.66 -11.55
N ILE A 35 1.28 10.53 -10.27
CA ILE A 35 2.26 10.25 -9.21
C ILE A 35 3.01 8.93 -9.50
N ILE A 36 2.30 7.87 -9.92
CA ILE A 36 2.95 6.59 -10.29
C ILE A 36 3.99 6.79 -11.40
N LYS A 37 3.65 7.56 -12.44
CA LYS A 37 4.56 7.82 -13.56
C LYS A 37 5.83 8.56 -13.16
N ASP A 38 5.74 9.42 -12.14
CA ASP A 38 6.88 10.20 -11.64
C ASP A 38 7.74 9.42 -10.63
N ILE A 39 7.18 8.40 -9.96
CA ILE A 39 7.92 7.43 -9.12
C ILE A 39 8.61 6.35 -9.97
N ILE A 40 7.95 5.93 -11.08
CA ILE A 40 8.62 5.44 -12.31
C ILE A 40 9.57 6.56 -12.80
N LYS A 41 10.30 6.56 -13.90
CA LYS A 41 11.37 7.58 -14.17
C LYS A 41 12.54 7.70 -13.16
N GLN A 42 12.38 7.72 -11.82
CA GLN A 42 13.52 7.78 -10.89
C GLN A 42 14.28 6.44 -10.89
N PRO A 43 15.60 6.44 -11.11
CA PRO A 43 16.43 5.24 -10.95
C PRO A 43 16.48 4.88 -9.46
N SER A 44 16.14 3.63 -9.12
CA SER A 44 16.44 3.09 -7.79
C SER A 44 17.94 2.76 -7.75
N GLU A 45 18.76 3.68 -7.25
CA GLU A 45 20.15 3.35 -6.92
C GLU A 45 20.13 2.45 -5.68
N SER A 46 20.46 1.17 -5.90
CA SER A 46 20.73 0.25 -4.80
C SER A 46 22.06 0.64 -4.17
N ILE A 47 22.03 1.18 -2.95
CA ILE A 47 23.23 1.44 -2.16
C ILE A 47 23.79 0.07 -1.73
N PRO A 48 25.01 -0.34 -2.16
CA PRO A 48 25.61 -1.60 -1.74
C PRO A 48 26.22 -1.45 -0.35
N GLY A 49 25.74 -2.25 0.61
CA GLY A 49 26.33 -2.33 1.95
C GLY A 49 25.26 -2.71 2.96
N ALA A 50 25.34 -3.93 3.49
CA ALA A 50 24.48 -4.41 4.56
C ALA A 50 24.82 -3.69 5.88
N GLU A 51 24.45 -2.41 5.97
CA GLU A 51 24.26 -1.73 7.23
C GLU A 51 22.79 -1.90 7.64
N LYS A 52 22.58 -2.08 8.94
CA LYS A 52 21.27 -2.19 9.59
C LYS A 52 20.25 -1.23 8.97
N THR A 53 19.09 -1.76 8.54
CA THR A 53 18.00 -0.94 7.99
C THR A 53 17.66 0.23 8.93
N VAL A 54 17.63 1.42 8.35
CA VAL A 54 17.17 2.63 9.05
C VAL A 54 15.66 2.71 8.95
N LEU A 55 14.99 2.62 10.10
CA LEU A 55 13.55 2.85 10.19
C LEU A 55 13.28 4.36 10.25
N LEU A 56 12.63 4.89 9.22
CA LEU A 56 12.26 6.31 9.10
C LEU A 56 11.04 6.65 9.95
N THR A 57 10.20 5.66 10.24
CA THR A 57 8.97 5.80 11.03
C THR A 57 8.82 4.60 11.97
N GLY A 58 7.87 4.69 12.89
CA GLY A 58 7.53 3.57 13.78
C GLY A 58 7.10 2.30 13.01
N LEU A 59 7.41 1.14 13.58
CA LEU A 59 6.86 -0.12 13.08
C LEU A 59 5.34 -0.14 13.24
N PRO A 60 4.59 -0.77 12.31
CA PRO A 60 3.16 -0.96 12.50
C PRO A 60 2.89 -1.84 13.73
N GLN A 61 1.75 -1.63 14.37
CA GLN A 61 1.30 -2.51 15.46
C GLN A 61 1.13 -3.95 14.94
N ARG A 62 1.78 -4.88 15.62
CA ARG A 62 1.81 -6.31 15.25
C ARG A 62 0.88 -7.09 16.15
N GLU A 63 -0.29 -7.49 15.65
CA GLU A 63 -1.28 -8.16 16.51
C GLU A 63 -2.13 -9.27 15.86
N ILE A 64 -1.76 -9.85 14.71
CA ILE A 64 -2.57 -10.95 14.16
C ILE A 64 -1.74 -11.97 13.39
N ASP A 65 -2.00 -13.26 13.65
CA ASP A 65 -1.52 -14.36 12.81
C ASP A 65 -2.29 -14.39 11.49
N LEU A 66 -1.56 -14.21 10.40
CA LEU A 66 -2.13 -14.18 9.05
C LEU A 66 -2.11 -15.61 8.46
N ILE A 67 -3.26 -16.29 8.47
CA ILE A 67 -3.41 -17.67 7.98
C ILE A 67 -3.91 -17.69 6.54
N GLY A 68 -3.33 -18.55 5.70
CA GLY A 68 -3.84 -18.83 4.35
C GLY A 68 -3.67 -17.67 3.36
N ARG A 69 -2.64 -16.83 3.54
CA ARG A 69 -2.32 -15.68 2.68
C ARG A 69 -0.92 -15.75 2.03
N ALA A 70 -0.35 -16.96 1.98
CA ALA A 70 1.00 -17.18 1.48
C ALA A 70 1.13 -16.80 0.00
N ASP A 71 0.12 -17.15 -0.82
CA ASP A 71 0.10 -16.86 -2.25
C ASP A 71 0.07 -15.35 -2.51
N GLU A 72 -0.72 -14.59 -1.72
CA GLU A 72 -0.77 -13.13 -1.82
C GLU A 72 0.56 -12.49 -1.44
N LEU A 73 1.22 -12.96 -0.36
CA LEU A 73 2.54 -12.46 0.04
C LEU A 73 3.59 -12.74 -1.04
N GLN A 74 3.61 -13.95 -1.60
CA GLN A 74 4.52 -14.32 -2.68
C GLN A 74 4.27 -13.48 -3.95
N MET A 75 3.01 -13.20 -4.26
CA MET A 75 2.63 -12.32 -5.36
C MET A 75 3.13 -10.89 -5.13
N LEU A 76 3.02 -10.35 -3.92
CA LEU A 76 3.52 -9.02 -3.57
C LEU A 76 5.03 -8.94 -3.75
N GLU A 77 5.76 -9.92 -3.24
CA GLU A 77 7.22 -9.99 -3.34
C GLU A 77 7.67 -10.00 -4.81
N LYS A 78 7.08 -10.90 -5.61
CA LYS A 78 7.38 -11.03 -7.04
C LYS A 78 7.14 -9.71 -7.78
N ARG A 79 5.96 -9.11 -7.60
CA ARG A 79 5.59 -7.86 -8.28
C ARG A 79 6.45 -6.69 -7.84
N LEU A 80 6.82 -6.63 -6.56
CA LEU A 80 7.69 -5.56 -6.06
C LEU A 80 9.11 -5.67 -6.64
N LYS A 81 9.64 -6.89 -6.75
CA LYS A 81 10.94 -7.15 -7.40
C LYS A 81 10.93 -6.81 -8.89
N GLU A 82 9.83 -7.07 -9.59
CA GLU A 82 9.65 -6.77 -11.01
C GLU A 82 9.47 -5.27 -11.29
N THR A 83 8.67 -4.57 -10.48
CA THR A 83 8.29 -3.16 -10.74
C THR A 83 9.17 -2.13 -10.03
N LYS A 84 9.84 -2.52 -8.92
CA LYS A 84 10.76 -1.75 -8.06
C LYS A 84 10.26 -0.42 -7.49
N ARG A 85 8.99 -0.03 -7.73
CA ARG A 85 8.60 1.38 -7.56
C ARG A 85 7.28 1.63 -6.87
N LEU A 86 6.20 0.93 -7.23
CA LEU A 86 4.92 1.08 -6.55
C LEU A 86 4.03 -0.13 -6.79
N LEU A 87 3.42 -0.63 -5.71
CA LEU A 87 2.39 -1.65 -5.75
C LEU A 87 1.13 -1.13 -5.06
N LEU A 88 0.01 -1.17 -5.77
CA LEU A 88 -1.30 -0.80 -5.24
C LEU A 88 -2.10 -2.07 -4.91
N LEU A 89 -2.42 -2.26 -3.63
CA LEU A 89 -3.27 -3.35 -3.16
C LEU A 89 -4.72 -2.87 -3.00
N ASN A 90 -5.60 -3.32 -3.89
CA ASN A 90 -7.02 -2.99 -3.87
C ASN A 90 -7.88 -4.20 -3.50
N GLY A 91 -9.08 -3.95 -2.98
CA GLY A 91 -10.03 -5.00 -2.60
C GLY A 91 -11.09 -4.50 -1.62
N LEU A 92 -12.03 -5.36 -1.28
CA LEU A 92 -13.14 -5.04 -0.39
C LEU A 92 -12.68 -4.57 1.01
N GLY A 93 -13.48 -3.71 1.65
CA GLY A 93 -13.28 -3.35 3.05
C GLY A 93 -13.32 -4.58 3.95
N GLY A 94 -12.49 -4.61 5.00
CA GLY A 94 -12.45 -5.73 5.95
C GLY A 94 -11.83 -7.05 5.46
N ILE A 95 -11.37 -7.14 4.20
CA ILE A 95 -10.77 -8.39 3.67
C ILE A 95 -9.35 -8.69 4.20
N GLY A 96 -8.75 -7.78 4.98
CA GLY A 96 -7.43 -7.94 5.56
C GLY A 96 -6.25 -7.38 4.73
N LYS A 97 -6.50 -6.41 3.83
CA LYS A 97 -5.43 -5.81 2.99
C LYS A 97 -4.32 -5.19 3.84
N THR A 98 -4.71 -4.42 4.85
CA THR A 98 -3.77 -3.74 5.74
C THR A 98 -2.93 -4.76 6.49
N GLU A 99 -3.53 -5.87 6.91
CA GLU A 99 -2.87 -6.97 7.62
C GLU A 99 -1.86 -7.70 6.73
N VAL A 100 -2.21 -7.94 5.46
CA VAL A 100 -1.27 -8.47 4.46
C VAL A 100 -0.09 -7.51 4.27
N CYS A 101 -0.34 -6.20 4.12
CA CYS A 101 0.72 -5.20 3.97
C CYS A 101 1.59 -5.09 5.22
N LYS A 102 1.00 -5.12 6.42
CA LYS A 102 1.75 -5.12 7.70
C LYS A 102 2.63 -6.34 7.80
N ARG A 103 2.11 -7.52 7.45
CA ARG A 103 2.88 -8.77 7.47
C ARG A 103 4.04 -8.71 6.48
N PHE A 104 3.76 -8.32 5.24
CA PHE A 104 4.78 -8.13 4.21
C PHE A 104 5.87 -7.15 4.64
N PHE A 105 5.49 -6.00 5.19
CA PHE A 105 6.43 -5.01 5.71
C PHE A 105 7.34 -5.62 6.79
N MET A 106 6.76 -6.31 7.78
CA MET A 106 7.53 -6.91 8.87
C MET A 106 8.46 -8.03 8.41
N ASP A 107 8.08 -8.78 7.37
CA ASP A 107 8.89 -9.88 6.83
C ASP A 107 10.07 -9.35 5.97
N HIS A 108 9.91 -8.19 5.32
CA HIS A 108 10.85 -7.71 4.28
C HIS A 108 11.56 -6.38 4.57
N TYR A 109 11.20 -5.61 5.62
CA TYR A 109 11.79 -4.27 5.82
C TYR A 109 13.32 -4.31 5.94
N ASN A 110 13.89 -5.38 6.49
CA ASN A 110 15.33 -5.57 6.64
C ASN A 110 16.09 -5.76 5.30
N GLU A 111 15.38 -5.93 4.18
CA GLU A 111 15.97 -6.04 2.84
C GLU A 111 16.28 -4.67 2.20
N PHE A 112 15.86 -3.58 2.86
CA PHE A 112 16.01 -2.22 2.35
C PHE A 112 16.94 -1.40 3.24
N SER A 113 17.72 -0.48 2.66
CA SER A 113 18.55 0.45 3.43
C SER A 113 17.71 1.37 4.32
N PHE A 114 16.53 1.77 3.83
CA PHE A 114 15.56 2.61 4.53
C PHE A 114 14.17 1.99 4.42
N ALA A 115 13.42 1.97 5.52
CA ALA A 115 12.04 1.50 5.54
C ALA A 115 11.17 2.37 6.45
N GLY A 116 9.89 2.47 6.13
CA GLY A 116 8.91 3.20 6.95
C GLY A 116 7.49 2.72 6.70
N TRP A 117 6.71 2.62 7.76
CA TRP A 117 5.27 2.43 7.73
C TRP A 117 4.57 3.75 8.03
N ILE A 118 3.59 4.13 7.20
CA ILE A 118 2.84 5.37 7.34
C ILE A 118 1.36 5.05 7.20
N ASP A 119 0.59 5.37 8.24
CA ASP A 119 -0.86 5.37 8.16
C ASP A 119 -1.33 6.68 7.54
N TYR A 120 -2.17 6.60 6.52
CA TYR A 120 -2.69 7.78 5.85
C TYR A 120 -3.73 8.49 6.73
N VAL A 121 -3.56 9.80 6.94
CA VAL A 121 -4.47 10.62 7.74
C VAL A 121 -5.27 11.58 6.86
N SER A 122 -4.61 12.60 6.29
CA SER A 122 -5.26 13.69 5.54
C SER A 122 -4.54 14.05 4.25
N SER A 123 -3.20 14.07 4.28
CA SER A 123 -2.37 14.18 3.09
C SER A 123 -1.05 13.43 3.29
N VAL A 124 -0.29 13.26 2.22
CA VAL A 124 1.05 12.66 2.26
C VAL A 124 1.97 13.41 3.23
N LYS A 125 1.93 14.76 3.22
CA LYS A 125 2.81 15.58 4.06
C LYS A 125 2.50 15.37 5.55
N GLU A 126 1.23 15.52 5.93
CA GLU A 126 0.84 15.34 7.33
C GLU A 126 1.05 13.89 7.79
N SER A 127 0.79 12.90 6.93
CA SER A 127 0.97 11.49 7.27
C SER A 127 2.45 11.14 7.50
N ILE A 128 3.36 11.68 6.69
CA ILE A 128 4.81 11.51 6.89
C ILE A 128 5.24 12.15 8.22
N VAL A 129 4.83 13.39 8.48
CA VAL A 129 5.19 14.10 9.72
C VAL A 129 4.64 13.36 10.95
N ALA A 130 3.43 12.84 10.87
CA ALA A 130 2.82 12.05 11.95
C ALA A 130 3.52 10.71 12.21
N GLY A 131 4.17 10.14 11.18
CA GLY A 131 4.87 8.85 11.28
C GLY A 131 6.29 8.94 11.87
N ILE A 132 6.91 10.11 11.83
CA ILE A 132 8.25 10.35 12.38
C ILE A 132 8.12 10.48 13.91
N LYS A 133 8.88 9.66 14.66
CA LYS A 133 8.99 9.73 16.12
C LYS A 133 10.24 10.47 16.54
#